data_AF-A0A2W7QZA8-F1
#
_entry.id   AF-A0A2W7QZA8-F1
#
_cell.length_a   1.000
_cell.length_b   1.000
_cell.length_c   1.000
_cell.angle_alpha   90.00
_cell.angle_beta   90.00
_cell.angle_gamma   90.00
#
_symmetry.space_group_name_H-M   'P 1'
#
loop_
_entity.id
_entity.type
_entity.pdbx_description
1 polymer ?
#
loop_
_entity_poly.entity_id
_entity_poly.type
_entity_poly.pdbx_seq_one_letter_code
_entity_poly.pdbx_strand_id
1 'polypeptide(L)'
;MINLLYKLFPVLNNLTKRQKLFFRLLLLSVSAAFFGAYFKINDLPNADLILGSAMILQVISIAGLLSKWGKKRTKSEVSSIN
;
A
#
# COMPACT_ATOMS: atom_id res chain seq x y z
N MET A 1 14.99 6.89 -10.83
CA MET A 1 14.14 5.69 -11.03
C MET A 1 12.67 5.87 -10.64
N ILE A 2 12.33 6.76 -9.70
CA ILE A 2 10.94 7.01 -9.28
C ILE A 2 10.09 7.60 -10.45
N ASN A 3 10.75 8.27 -11.42
CA ASN A 3 10.12 8.97 -12.56
C ASN A 3 9.26 8.14 -13.52
N LEU A 4 9.48 6.83 -13.59
CA LEU A 4 8.77 5.95 -14.52
C LEU A 4 7.43 5.46 -13.99
N LEU A 5 7.32 5.21 -12.68
CA LEU A 5 6.12 4.63 -12.07
C LEU A 5 4.90 5.55 -12.12
N TYR A 6 5.08 6.85 -11.89
CA TYR A 6 3.99 7.83 -12.01
C TYR A 6 3.75 8.31 -13.45
N LYS A 7 4.62 7.93 -14.39
CA LYS A 7 4.37 8.11 -15.82
C LYS A 7 3.46 6.99 -16.37
N LEU A 8 3.61 5.77 -15.85
CA LEU A 8 2.76 4.62 -16.21
C LEU A 8 1.35 4.71 -15.61
N PHE A 9 1.23 5.27 -14.40
CA PHE A 9 -0.05 5.44 -13.73
C PHE A 9 -0.22 6.89 -13.28
N PRO A 10 -0.74 7.78 -14.14
CA PRO A 10 -0.90 9.21 -13.82
C PRO A 10 -1.83 9.45 -12.61
N VAL A 11 -2.74 8.50 -12.33
CA VAL A 11 -3.63 8.50 -11.15
C VAL A 11 -2.83 8.51 -9.84
N LEU A 12 -1.64 7.90 -9.81
CA LEU A 12 -0.77 7.92 -8.64
C LEU A 12 -0.20 9.30 -8.32
N ASN A 13 -0.20 10.23 -9.26
CA ASN A 13 0.32 11.57 -9.03
C ASN A 13 -0.63 12.41 -8.16
N ASN A 14 -1.94 12.13 -8.25
CA ASN A 14 -3.02 12.75 -7.46
C ASN A 14 -3.18 12.17 -6.04
N LEU A 15 -2.43 11.12 -5.68
CA LEU A 15 -2.49 10.53 -4.33
C LEU A 15 -1.82 11.45 -3.30
N THR A 16 -2.44 11.54 -2.12
CA THR A 16 -1.85 12.27 -0.98
C THR A 16 -0.52 11.66 -0.56
N LYS A 17 0.35 12.44 0.09
CA LYS A 17 1.66 11.96 0.58
C LYS A 17 1.55 10.66 1.41
N ARG A 18 0.48 10.51 2.19
CA ARG A 18 0.20 9.30 2.98
C ARG A 18 -0.19 8.11 2.12
N GLN A 19 -1.09 8.30 1.15
CA GLN A 19 -1.47 7.23 0.21
C GLN A 19 -0.31 6.77 -0.66
N LYS A 20 0.59 7.68 -1.08
CA LYS A 20 1.83 7.31 -1.78
C LYS A 20 2.72 6.41 -0.92
N LEU A 21 2.75 6.62 0.40
CA LEU A 21 3.51 5.79 1.34
C LEU A 21 2.85 4.41 1.52
N PHE A 22 1.54 4.34 1.72
CA PHE A 22 0.83 3.06 1.79
C PHE A 22 0.91 2.27 0.49
N PHE A 23 0.87 2.93 -0.66
CA PHE A 23 1.08 2.29 -1.97
C PHE A 23 2.49 1.71 -2.11
N ARG A 24 3.53 2.40 -1.63
CA ARG A 24 4.89 1.83 -1.55
C ARG A 24 4.95 0.62 -0.63
N LEU A 25 4.24 0.69 0.51
CA LEU A 25 4.09 -0.44 1.42
C LEU A 25 3.40 -1.63 0.74
N LEU A 26 2.40 -1.36 -0.11
CA LEU A 26 1.68 -2.39 -0.87
C LEU A 26 2.62 -3.08 -1.85
N LEU A 27 3.39 -2.31 -2.62
CA LEU A 27 4.40 -2.83 -3.53
C LEU A 27 5.43 -3.69 -2.79
N LEU A 28 5.92 -3.24 -1.63
CA LEU A 28 6.82 -4.01 -0.78
C LEU A 28 6.20 -5.32 -0.30
N SER A 29 4.94 -5.27 0.14
CA SER A 29 4.19 -6.43 0.59
C SER A 29 3.99 -7.48 -0.52
N VAL A 30 3.62 -7.03 -1.71
CA VAL A 30 3.47 -7.92 -2.88
C VAL A 30 4.79 -8.59 -3.22
N SER A 31 5.89 -7.84 -3.25
CA SER A 31 7.22 -8.42 -3.46
C SER A 31 7.57 -9.43 -2.36
N ALA A 32 7.33 -9.11 -1.09
CA ALA A 32 7.57 -10.01 0.03
C ALA A 32 6.72 -11.30 -0.05
N ALA A 33 5.48 -11.21 -0.56
CA ALA A 33 4.62 -12.36 -0.79
C ALA A 33 5.17 -13.26 -1.93
N PHE A 34 5.66 -12.66 -3.02
CA PHE A 34 6.33 -13.42 -4.09
C PHE A 34 7.59 -14.11 -3.60
N PHE A 35 8.43 -13.42 -2.82
CA PHE A 35 9.61 -14.02 -2.18
C PHE A 35 9.21 -15.11 -1.19
N GLY A 36 8.23 -14.88 -0.32
CA GLY A 36 7.74 -15.90 0.61
C GLY A 36 7.23 -17.15 -0.12
N ALA A 37 6.46 -16.98 -1.21
CA ALA A 37 5.95 -18.08 -2.00
C ALA A 37 7.08 -18.86 -2.68
N TYR A 38 8.08 -18.16 -3.22
CA TYR A 38 9.27 -18.79 -3.76
C TYR A 38 10.03 -19.59 -2.70
N PHE A 39 10.22 -19.03 -1.51
CA PHE A 39 10.86 -19.75 -0.40
C PHE A 39 10.07 -20.97 0.05
N LYS A 40 8.74 -20.89 0.02
CA LYS A 40 7.83 -22.01 0.35
C LYS A 40 7.90 -23.14 -0.66
N ILE A 41 8.01 -22.82 -1.95
CA ILE A 41 8.16 -23.82 -3.02
C ILE A 41 9.53 -24.52 -2.96
N ASN A 42 10.55 -23.83 -2.44
CA ASN A 42 11.91 -24.37 -2.30
C ASN A 42 12.16 -25.03 -0.92
N ASP A 43 11.12 -25.28 -0.12
CA ASP A 43 11.21 -25.89 1.22
C ASP A 43 12.24 -25.21 2.15
N LEU A 44 12.42 -23.89 1.99
CA LEU A 44 13.36 -23.14 2.82
C LEU A 44 12.77 -22.88 4.22
N PRO A 45 13.56 -23.05 5.29
CA PRO A 45 13.09 -22.78 6.64
C PRO A 45 12.65 -21.31 6.78
N ASN A 46 11.60 -21.09 7.57
CA ASN A 46 10.96 -19.77 7.82
C ASN A 46 10.09 -19.21 6.68
N ALA A 47 9.85 -19.96 5.60
CA ALA A 47 8.98 -19.52 4.51
C ALA A 47 7.58 -19.12 4.99
N ASP A 48 6.97 -19.89 5.91
CA ASP A 48 5.64 -19.59 6.44
C ASP A 48 5.58 -18.30 7.27
N LEU A 49 6.67 -17.94 7.98
CA LEU A 49 6.76 -16.67 8.71
C LEU A 49 6.85 -15.47 7.76
N ILE A 50 7.61 -15.62 6.67
CA ILE A 50 7.73 -14.59 5.63
C ILE A 50 6.39 -14.42 4.90
N LEU A 51 5.70 -15.52 4.59
CA LEU A 51 4.40 -15.50 3.92
C LEU A 51 3.31 -14.91 4.81
N GLY A 52 3.28 -15.30 6.09
CA GLY A 52 2.34 -14.78 7.07
C GLY A 52 2.54 -13.29 7.36
N SER A 53 3.78 -12.84 7.50
CA SER A 53 4.07 -11.40 7.69
C SER A 53 3.74 -10.57 6.45
N ALA A 54 3.99 -11.10 5.25
CA ALA A 54 3.57 -10.46 4.00
C ALA A 54 2.04 -10.33 3.91
N MET A 55 1.27 -11.35 4.30
CA MET A 55 -0.20 -11.26 4.33
C MET A 55 -0.70 -10.16 5.27
N ILE A 56 -0.12 -10.03 6.46
CA ILE A 56 -0.49 -8.98 7.42
C ILE A 56 -0.21 -7.59 6.85
N LEU A 57 0.98 -7.38 6.28
CA LEU A 57 1.37 -6.15 5.61
C LEU A 57 0.43 -5.80 4.45
N GLN A 58 -0.04 -6.81 3.70
CA GLN A 58 -0.98 -6.65 2.60
C GLN A 58 -2.30 -6.07 3.10
N VAL A 59 -2.86 -6.65 4.16
CA VAL A 59 -4.13 -6.21 4.76
C VAL A 59 -4.02 -4.80 5.31
N ILE A 60 -2.94 -4.48 6.04
CA ILE A 60 -2.70 -3.14 6.59
C ILE A 60 -2.55 -2.10 5.48
N SER A 61 -1.86 -2.45 4.40
CA SER A 61 -1.68 -1.55 3.26
C SER A 61 -2.99 -1.26 2.52
N ILE A 62 -3.79 -2.30 2.25
CA ILE A 62 -5.12 -2.16 1.62
C ILE A 62 -6.05 -1.36 2.53
N ALA A 63 -6.09 -1.68 3.83
CA ALA A 63 -6.87 -0.93 4.80
C ALA A 63 -6.42 0.54 4.86
N GLY A 64 -5.12 0.82 4.85
CA GLY A 64 -4.56 2.18 4.84
C GLY A 64 -4.86 2.97 3.56
N LEU A 65 -4.97 2.30 2.41
CA LEU A 65 -5.35 2.91 1.13
C LEU A 65 -6.85 3.19 1.03
N LEU A 66 -7.70 2.26 1.48
CA LEU A 66 -9.16 2.37 1.48
C LEU A 66 -9.69 3.22 2.65
N SER A 67 -8.90 3.36 3.71
CA SER A 67 -9.31 4.11 4.89
C SER A 67 -9.47 5.59 4.57
N LYS A 68 -10.69 6.08 4.80
CA LYS A 68 -11.05 7.51 4.77
C LYS A 68 -10.45 8.30 5.93
N TRP A 69 -9.57 7.71 6.76
CA TRP A 69 -8.92 8.41 7.88
C TRP A 69 -8.10 9.64 7.45
N GLY A 70 -7.79 9.75 6.16
CA GLY A 70 -7.15 10.92 5.54
C GLY A 70 -8.06 11.80 4.69
N LYS A 71 -9.38 11.56 4.62
CA LYS A 71 -10.32 12.52 4.01
C LYS A 71 -10.37 13.69 4.98
N LYS A 72 -9.45 14.66 4.81
CA LYS A 72 -9.61 16.01 5.37
C LYS A 72 -11.08 16.35 5.19
N ARG A 73 -11.79 16.60 6.28
CA ARG A 73 -13.06 17.32 6.26
C ARG A 73 -12.87 18.44 5.24
N THR A 74 -13.51 18.29 4.10
CA THR A 74 -13.44 19.22 3.00
C THR A 74 -13.85 20.56 3.62
N LYS A 75 -12.96 21.57 3.64
CA LYS A 75 -13.29 22.88 4.23
C LYS A 75 -14.59 23.47 3.64
N SER A 76 -15.02 22.96 2.47
CA SER A 76 -16.29 23.26 1.82
C SER A 76 -17.56 22.77 2.55
N GLU A 77 -17.47 21.87 3.54
CA GLU A 77 -18.62 21.52 4.40
C GLU A 77 -18.82 22.51 5.55
N VAL A 78 -17.79 23.30 5.91
CA VAL A 78 -17.86 24.26 7.02
C VAL A 78 -18.27 25.67 6.53
N SER A 79 -18.11 25.96 5.23
CA SER A 79 -18.52 27.24 4.66
C SER A 79 -19.99 27.32 4.27
N SER A 80 -20.75 26.21 4.31
CA SER A 80 -22.20 26.20 4.02
C SER A 80 -23.06 26.34 5.27
N ILE A 81 -22.45 26.69 6.42
CA ILE A 81 -23.13 26.87 7.72
C ILE A 81 -23.03 28.34 8.18
N ASN A 82 -22.52 29.25 7.33
CA ASN A 82 -22.56 30.69 7.58
C ASN A 82 -23.70 31.34 6.78
#